data_AF-A0A1H3NS95-F1
#
_entry.id   AF-A0A1H3NS95-F1
#
_cell.length_a   1.000
_cell.length_b   1.000
_cell.length_c   1.000
_cell.angle_alpha   90.00
_cell.angle_beta   90.00
_cell.angle_gamma   90.00
#
_symmetry.space_group_name_H-M   'P 1'
#
loop_
_entity.id
_entity.type
_entity.pdbx_description
1 polymer ?
#
loop_
_entity_poly.entity_id
_entity_poly.type
_entity_poly.pdbx_seq_one_letter_code
_entity_poly.pdbx_strand_id
1 'polypeptide(L)'
;MGALIFYTVVYFLGYFATHGLNLIAGRLLFNRRIAGLVGVFFVAVFHGYKIISSPLPAGEEMDAATYALGYYVIFPVAVIVCIFWYITWQEKKDNEPS
;
A
#
# COMPACT_ATOMS: atom_id res chain seq x y z
N MET A 1 -13.23 -2.10 -7.63
CA MET A 1 -13.39 -1.61 -6.24
C MET A 1 -12.71 -2.48 -5.17
N GLY A 2 -12.60 -3.81 -5.34
CA GLY A 2 -11.98 -4.69 -4.32
C GLY A 2 -10.47 -4.48 -4.08
N ALA A 3 -9.68 -4.12 -5.10
CA ALA A 3 -8.24 -3.98 -4.94
C ALA A 3 -7.85 -2.83 -3.99
N LEU A 4 -8.49 -1.67 -4.09
CA LEU A 4 -8.22 -0.56 -3.18
C LEU A 4 -8.50 -0.96 -1.72
N ILE A 5 -9.66 -1.58 -1.47
CA ILE A 5 -10.03 -2.09 -0.15
C ILE A 5 -8.98 -3.09 0.36
N PHE A 6 -8.56 -4.02 -0.50
CA PHE A 6 -7.54 -5.00 -0.16
C PHE A 6 -6.22 -4.34 0.27
N TYR A 7 -5.69 -3.38 -0.52
CA TYR A 7 -4.47 -2.68 -0.13
C TYR A 7 -4.65 -1.79 1.11
N THR A 8 -5.85 -1.25 1.34
CA THR A 8 -6.18 -0.57 2.60
C THR A 8 -6.07 -1.52 3.80
N VAL A 9 -6.62 -2.73 3.69
CA VAL A 9 -6.48 -3.76 4.73
C VAL A 9 -5.01 -4.12 4.96
N VAL A 10 -4.22 -4.29 3.89
CA VAL A 10 -2.77 -4.56 4.00
C VAL A 10 -2.05 -3.42 4.74
N TYR A 11 -2.36 -2.16 4.40
CA TYR A 11 -1.80 -1.00 5.11
C TYR A 11 -2.09 -1.06 6.61
N PHE A 12 -3.35 -1.29 6.98
CA PHE A 12 -3.75 -1.35 8.39
C PHE A 12 -3.17 -2.56 9.13
N LEU A 13 -3.00 -3.71 8.46
CA LEU A 13 -2.31 -4.86 9.05
C LEU A 13 -0.87 -4.50 9.45
N GLY A 14 -0.10 -3.90 8.55
CA GLY A 14 1.27 -3.46 8.87
C GLY A 14 1.29 -2.38 9.96
N TYR A 15 0.33 -1.46 9.93
CA TYR A 15 0.18 -0.41 10.94
C TYR A 15 -0.10 -0.99 12.34
N PHE A 16 -1.12 -1.85 12.47
CA PHE A 16 -1.55 -2.40 13.75
C PHE A 16 -0.57 -3.44 14.29
N ALA A 17 0.03 -4.26 13.42
CA ALA A 17 1.08 -5.19 13.83
C ALA A 17 2.25 -4.43 14.48
N THR A 18 2.72 -3.36 13.83
CA THR A 18 3.79 -2.52 14.36
C THR A 18 3.40 -1.79 15.63
N HIS A 19 2.16 -1.31 15.69
CA HIS A 19 1.65 -0.68 16.90
C HIS A 19 1.65 -1.65 18.09
N GLY A 20 1.15 -2.87 17.90
CA GLY A 20 1.18 -3.93 18.91
C GLY A 20 2.60 -4.29 19.33
N LEU A 21 3.53 -4.41 18.37
CA LEU A 21 4.95 -4.67 18.67
C LEU A 21 5.57 -3.55 19.51
N ASN A 22 5.30 -2.29 19.19
CA ASN A 22 5.79 -1.15 19.96
C ASN A 22 5.23 -1.14 21.39
N LEU A 23 3.96 -1.51 21.58
CA LEU A 23 3.34 -1.64 22.90
C LEU A 23 3.99 -2.75 23.73
N ILE A 24 4.18 -3.93 23.13
CA ILE A 24 4.81 -5.08 23.80
C ILE A 24 6.27 -4.77 24.17
N ALA A 25 7.00 -4.08 23.29
CA ALA A 25 8.40 -3.74 23.52
C ALA A 25 8.60 -2.56 24.49
N GLY A 26 7.53 -1.82 24.85
CA GLY A 26 7.61 -0.62 25.69
C GLY A 26 8.41 0.53 25.08
N ARG A 27 8.73 0.46 23.78
CA ARG A 27 9.52 1.48 23.05
C ARG A 27 9.11 1.52 21.59
N LEU A 28 9.42 2.64 20.93
CA LEU A 28 9.22 2.78 19.49
C LEU A 28 10.29 1.96 18.74
N LEU A 29 9.91 0.80 18.20
CA LEU A 29 10.77 -0.01 17.34
C LEU A 29 10.71 0.47 15.90
N PHE A 30 9.50 0.61 15.36
CA PHE A 30 9.26 1.01 13.98
C PHE A 30 8.15 2.06 13.88
N ASN A 31 8.24 2.93 12.88
CA ASN A 31 7.16 3.85 12.56
C ASN A 31 5.99 3.07 11.92
N ARG A 32 4.89 2.98 12.66
CA ARG A 32 3.66 2.27 12.27
C ARG A 32 3.13 2.64 10.88
N ARG A 33 3.23 3.90 10.46
CA ARG A 33 2.75 4.35 9.13
C ARG A 33 3.65 3.86 8.01
N ILE A 34 4.97 3.94 8.23
CA ILE A 34 5.95 3.42 7.28
C ILE A 34 5.82 1.91 7.16
N ALA A 35 5.62 1.19 8.27
CA ALA A 35 5.41 -0.25 8.24
C ALA A 35 4.17 -0.66 7.44
N GLY A 36 3.06 0.06 7.60
CA GLY A 36 1.87 -0.11 6.75
C GLY A 36 2.18 0.09 5.26
N LEU A 37 2.91 1.16 4.93
CA LEU A 37 3.29 1.48 3.55
C LEU A 37 4.26 0.44 2.95
N VAL A 38 5.21 -0.06 3.73
CA VAL A 38 6.12 -1.15 3.34
C VAL A 38 5.33 -2.41 3.02
N GLY A 39 4.34 -2.77 3.84
CA GLY A 39 3.45 -3.90 3.59
C GLY A 39 2.69 -3.77 2.26
N VAL A 40 2.17 -2.57 1.98
CA VAL A 40 1.50 -2.26 0.70
C VAL A 40 2.45 -2.46 -0.48
N PHE A 41 3.66 -1.90 -0.43
CA PHE A 41 4.63 -2.04 -1.52
C PHE A 41 5.07 -3.49 -1.72
N PHE A 42 5.31 -4.22 -0.64
CA PHE A 42 5.65 -5.63 -0.71
C PHE A 42 4.56 -6.40 -1.47
N VAL A 43 3.30 -6.31 -1.03
CA VAL A 43 2.18 -7.01 -1.68
C VAL A 43 1.98 -6.53 -3.12
N ALA A 44 2.18 -5.24 -3.41
CA ALA A 44 2.05 -4.69 -4.75
C ALA A 44 3.06 -5.27 -5.74
N VAL A 45 4.32 -5.46 -5.32
CA VAL A 45 5.35 -6.10 -6.15
C VAL A 45 4.95 -7.54 -6.49
N PHE A 46 4.52 -8.33 -5.51
CA PHE A 46 4.08 -9.71 -5.76
C PHE A 46 2.85 -9.77 -6.65
N HIS A 47 1.87 -8.90 -6.42
CA HIS A 47 0.64 -8.87 -7.21
C HIS A 47 0.93 -8.44 -8.67
N GLY A 48 1.74 -7.39 -8.86
CA GLY A 48 2.17 -6.96 -10.19
C GLY A 48 2.98 -8.02 -10.92
N TYR A 49 3.92 -8.67 -10.24
CA TYR A 49 4.68 -9.80 -10.80
C TYR A 49 3.75 -10.93 -11.26
N LYS A 50 2.74 -11.28 -10.46
CA LYS A 50 1.75 -12.30 -10.82
C LYS A 50 0.97 -11.92 -12.08
N ILE A 51 0.56 -10.66 -12.23
CA ILE A 51 -0.16 -10.21 -13.43
C ILE A 51 0.72 -10.35 -14.68
N ILE A 52 1.98 -9.92 -14.61
CA ILE A 52 2.90 -9.91 -15.76
C ILE A 52 3.38 -11.32 -16.14
N SER A 53 3.51 -12.22 -15.16
CA SER A 53 4.01 -13.59 -15.37
C SER A 53 2.91 -14.61 -15.66
N SER A 54 1.63 -14.26 -15.51
CA SER A 54 0.53 -15.17 -15.80
C SER A 54 0.32 -15.27 -17.31
N PRO A 55 0.05 -16.48 -17.85
CA PRO A 55 -0.33 -16.62 -19.24
C PRO A 55 -1.62 -15.84 -19.50
N LEU A 56 -1.63 -15.06 -20.58
CA LEU A 56 -2.84 -14.37 -21.03
C LEU A 56 -3.91 -15.42 -21.37
N PRO A 57 -5.17 -15.22 -20.94
CA PRO A 57 -6.28 -16.05 -21.38
C PRO A 57 -6.33 -16.12 -22.92
N ALA A 58 -6.79 -17.26 -23.47
CA ALA A 58 -6.86 -17.44 -24.91
C ALA A 58 -7.73 -16.34 -25.55
N GLY A 59 -7.13 -15.52 -26.42
CA GLY A 59 -7.80 -14.41 -27.09
C GLY A 59 -7.63 -13.04 -26.42
N GLU A 60 -6.88 -12.94 -25.32
CA GLU A 60 -6.50 -11.64 -24.74
C GLU A 60 -5.13 -11.16 -25.23
N GLU A 61 -5.10 -9.89 -25.65
CA GLU A 61 -3.90 -9.18 -26.11
C GLU A 61 -3.04 -8.72 -24.92
N MET A 62 -1.78 -8.38 -25.21
CA MET A 62 -0.83 -7.86 -24.21
C MET A 62 -1.32 -6.59 -23.49
N ASP A 63 -2.24 -5.84 -24.11
CA ASP A 63 -2.89 -4.66 -23.52
C ASP A 63 -3.76 -5.00 -22.30
N ALA A 64 -4.31 -6.21 -22.21
CA ALA A 64 -5.12 -6.64 -21.07
C ALA A 64 -4.29 -6.73 -19.78
N ALA A 65 -3.07 -7.24 -19.87
CA ALA A 65 -2.14 -7.31 -18.73
C ALA A 65 -1.74 -5.92 -18.24
N THR A 66 -1.48 -4.99 -19.17
CA THR A 66 -1.15 -3.59 -18.85
C THR A 66 -2.31 -2.89 -18.17
N TYR A 67 -3.53 -3.06 -18.69
CA TYR A 67 -4.75 -2.54 -18.08
C TYR A 67 -4.95 -3.11 -16.66
N ALA A 68 -4.79 -4.42 -16.49
CA ALA A 68 -4.92 -5.08 -15.19
C ALA A 68 -3.89 -4.57 -14.17
N LEU A 69 -2.62 -4.41 -14.57
CA LEU A 69 -1.58 -3.85 -13.70
C LEU A 69 -1.91 -2.41 -13.29
N GLY A 70 -2.33 -1.59 -14.25
CA GLY A 70 -2.72 -0.20 -14.02
C GLY A 70 -3.88 -0.09 -13.02
N TYR A 71 -4.96 -0.83 -13.28
CA TYR A 71 -6.20 -0.73 -12.52
C TYR A 71 -6.14 -1.42 -11.14
N TYR A 72 -5.54 -2.61 -11.06
CA TYR A 72 -5.54 -3.42 -9.84
C TYR A 72 -4.31 -3.23 -8.95
N VAL A 73 -3.23 -2.63 -9.44
CA VAL A 73 -1.99 -2.43 -8.66
C VAL A 73 -1.61 -0.96 -8.60
N ILE A 74 -1.34 -0.32 -9.74
CA ILE A 74 -0.78 1.03 -9.76
C ILE A 74 -1.75 2.05 -9.16
N PHE A 75 -3.00 2.07 -9.65
CA PHE A 75 -4.02 3.00 -9.17
C PHE A 75 -4.27 2.92 -7.66
N PRO A 76 -4.58 1.75 -7.05
CA PRO A 76 -4.83 1.69 -5.62
C PRO A 76 -3.60 2.02 -4.76
N VAL A 77 -2.40 1.61 -5.19
CA VAL A 77 -1.16 1.96 -4.48
C VAL A 77 -0.93 3.48 -4.54
N ALA A 78 -1.13 4.11 -5.70
CA ALA A 78 -1.01 5.55 -5.85
C ALA A 78 -1.98 6.31 -4.93
N VAL A 79 -3.24 5.86 -4.84
CA VAL A 79 -4.23 6.45 -3.93
C VAL A 79 -3.76 6.37 -2.47
N ILE A 80 -3.25 5.22 -2.02
CA ILE A 80 -2.74 5.04 -0.65
C ILE A 80 -1.53 5.95 -0.39
N VAL A 81 -0.60 6.04 -1.34
CA VAL A 81 0.56 6.93 -1.26
C VAL A 81 0.10 8.38 -1.13
N CYS A 82 -0.82 8.86 -2.00
CA CYS A 82 -1.34 10.22 -1.93
C CYS A 82 -1.98 10.53 -0.56
N ILE A 83 -2.79 9.61 -0.02
CA ILE A 83 -3.40 9.77 1.31
C ILE A 83 -2.33 9.81 2.40
N PHE A 84 -1.33 8.92 2.34
CA PHE A 84 -0.20 8.91 3.28
C PHE A 84 0.55 10.24 3.29
N TRP A 85 0.88 10.78 2.11
CA TRP A 85 1.56 12.07 1.97
C TRP A 85 0.69 13.21 2.48
N TYR A 86 -0.59 13.22 2.14
CA TYR A 86 -1.55 14.23 2.60
C TYR A 86 -1.62 14.28 4.13
N ILE A 87 -1.81 13.13 4.79
CA ILE A 87 -1.90 13.07 6.26
C ILE A 87 -0.56 13.48 6.89
N THR A 88 0.57 13.01 6.34
CA THR A 88 1.91 13.36 6.85
C THR A 88 2.20 14.85 6.71
N TRP A 89 1.73 15.47 5.64
CA TRP A 89 1.89 16.91 5.44
C TRP A 89 1.02 17.72 6.40
N GLN A 90 -0.26 17.34 6.57
CA GLN A 90 -1.15 18.00 7.53
C GLN A 90 -0.58 17.97 8.96
N GLU A 91 -0.04 16.83 9.40
CA GLU A 91 0.60 16.75 10.72
C GLU A 91 1.81 17.65 10.86
N LYS A 92 2.61 17.85 9.80
CA LYS A 92 3.74 18.79 9.89
C LYS A 92 3.25 20.21 10.09
N LYS A 93 2.23 20.62 9.34
CA LYS A 93 1.62 21.94 9.44
C LYS A 93 1.02 22.19 10.83
N ASP A 94 0.36 21.19 11.41
CA ASP A 94 -0.25 21.30 12.74
C ASP A 94 0.79 21.39 13.87
N ASN A 95 2.03 20.97 13.62
CA ASN A 95 3.13 20.98 14.59
C ASN A 95 4.12 22.16 14.39
N GLU A 96 3.86 23.08 13.45
CA GLU A 96 4.64 24.31 13.31
C GLU A 96 4.19 25.35 14.35
N PRO A 97 5.09 25.86 15.23
CA PRO A 97 4.73 26.90 16.20
C PRO A 97 4.43 28.22 15.47
N SER A 98 3.24 28.76 15.73
CA SER A 98 2.74 30.06 15.22
C SER A 98 3.58 31.24 15.67
#